data_AF-I4G8A6-F1
#
_entry.id   AF-I4G8A6-F1
#
_cell.length_a   1.000
_cell.length_b   1.000
_cell.length_c   1.000
_cell.angle_alpha   90.00
_cell.angle_beta   90.00
_cell.angle_gamma   90.00
#
_symmetry.space_group_name_H-M   'P 1'
#
loop_
_entity.id
_entity.type
_entity.pdbx_description
1 polymer ?
#
loop_
_entity_poly.entity_id
_entity_poly.type
_entity_poly.pdbx_seq_one_letter_code
_entity_poly.pdbx_strand_id
1 'polypeptide(L)' 'MHVISYRRLREFTNKHADSRIALENWYKIASQAIWYNLVEVQTVFPQAEAVGNFTVFNIKGNSY' A
#
# COMPACT_ATOMS: atom_id res chain seq x y z
N MET A 1 1.56 11.78 3.95
CA MET A 1 1.43 11.11 2.64
C MET A 1 0.08 11.45 2.07
N HIS A 2 0.04 11.95 0.83
CA HIS A 2 -1.22 12.29 0.15
C HIS A 2 -1.49 11.23 -0.93
N VAL A 3 -2.55 10.43 -0.74
CA VAL A 3 -2.92 9.42 -1.74
C VAL A 3 -3.66 10.11 -2.88
N ILE A 4 -2.98 10.26 -4.01
CA ILE A 4 -3.47 11.01 -5.18
C ILE A 4 -4.71 10.36 -5.81
N SER A 5 -4.81 9.02 -5.80
CA SER A 5 -5.95 8.33 -6.42
C SER A 5 -6.28 7.00 -5.74
N TYR A 6 -7.55 6.85 -5.33
CA TYR A 6 -8.11 5.57 -4.88
C TYR A 6 -8.63 4.69 -6.04
N ARG A 7 -8.74 5.26 -7.24
CA ARG A 7 -9.38 4.60 -8.38
C ARG A 7 -8.72 3.27 -8.74
N ARG A 8 -7.38 3.24 -8.77
CA ARG A 8 -6.61 2.03 -9.09
C ARG A 8 -6.82 0.90 -8.08
N LEU A 9 -6.91 1.24 -6.78
CA LEU A 9 -7.23 0.26 -5.75
C LEU A 9 -8.62 -0.33 -5.96
N ARG A 10 -9.63 0.51 -6.19
CA ARG A 10 -11.00 0.05 -6.47
C ARG A 10 -11.07 -0.83 -7.73
N GLU A 11 -10.41 -0.44 -8.81
CA GLU A 11 -10.36 -1.24 -10.05
C GLU A 11 -9.72 -2.61 -9.81
N PHE A 12 -8.66 -2.65 -9.00
CA PHE A 12 -7.98 -3.90 -8.64
C PHE A 12 -8.87 -4.78 -7.77
N THR A 13 -9.50 -4.23 -6.72
CA THR A 13 -10.36 -5.00 -5.79
C THR A 13 -11.65 -5.50 -6.45
N ASN A 14 -12.13 -4.83 -7.49
CA ASN A 14 -13.23 -5.33 -8.31
C ASN A 14 -12.86 -6.61 -9.08
N LYS A 15 -11.59 -6.76 -9.47
CA LYS A 15 -11.07 -7.97 -10.16
C LYS A 15 -10.61 -9.04 -9.16
N HIS A 16 -10.05 -8.61 -8.04
CA HIS A 16 -9.47 -9.45 -6.99
C HIS A 16 -10.15 -9.14 -5.65
N ALA A 17 -11.38 -9.62 -5.48
CA ALA A 17 -12.22 -9.29 -4.32
C ALA A 17 -11.59 -9.67 -2.97
N ASP A 18 -10.76 -10.71 -2.97
CA ASP A 18 -9.98 -11.20 -1.84
C ASP A 18 -8.89 -10.22 -1.36
N SER A 19 -8.47 -9.27 -2.22
CA SER A 19 -7.50 -8.22 -1.86
C SER A 19 -8.15 -6.99 -1.18
N ARG A 20 -9.49 -6.88 -1.19
CA ARG A 20 -10.20 -5.65 -0.80
C ARG A 20 -9.85 -5.15 0.59
N ILE A 21 -9.95 -6.03 1.59
CA ILE A 21 -9.68 -5.67 2.98
C ILE A 21 -8.23 -5.20 3.15
N ALA A 22 -7.28 -5.88 2.51
CA ALA A 22 -5.87 -5.52 2.61
C ALA A 22 -5.57 -4.15 1.98
N LEU A 23 -6.14 -3.85 0.81
CA LEU A 23 -5.96 -2.57 0.13
C LEU A 23 -6.71 -1.40 0.82
N GLU A 24 -7.88 -1.65 1.39
CA GLU A 24 -8.60 -0.67 2.20
C GLU A 24 -7.80 -0.32 3.47
N ASN A 25 -7.22 -1.32 4.14
CA ASN A 25 -6.34 -1.11 5.29
C ASN A 25 -5.08 -0.33 4.90
N TRP A 26 -4.43 -0.70 3.80
CA TRP A 26 -3.28 0.05 3.27
C TRP A 26 -3.66 1.52 3.02
N TYR A 27 -4.79 1.78 2.36
CA TYR A 27 -5.24 3.14 2.04
C TYR A 27 -5.48 3.96 3.32
N LYS A 28 -6.16 3.37 4.32
CA LYS A 28 -6.44 4.04 5.59
C LYS A 28 -5.17 4.43 6.33
N ILE A 29 -4.17 3.55 6.37
CA ILE A 29 -2.89 3.81 7.02
C ILE A 29 -2.09 4.85 6.22
N ALA A 30 -1.91 4.62 4.92
CA ALA A 30 -1.08 5.47 4.07
C ALA A 30 -1.63 6.90 3.93
N SER A 31 -2.95 7.09 3.96
CA SER A 31 -3.58 8.41 3.90
C SER A 31 -3.38 9.26 5.16
N GLN A 32 -3.07 8.63 6.30
CA GLN A 32 -2.84 9.31 7.58
C GLN A 32 -1.35 9.39 7.94
N ALA A 33 -0.52 8.57 7.32
CA ALA A 33 0.89 8.50 7.61
C ALA A 33 1.66 9.74 7.14
N ILE A 34 2.75 10.07 7.83
CA ILE A 34 3.77 11.01 7.37
C ILE A 34 5.07 10.21 7.36
N TRP A 35 5.49 9.79 6.16
CA TRP A 35 6.73 9.05 5.95
C TRP A 35 7.67 9.90 5.09
N TYR A 36 8.93 10.01 5.51
CA TYR A 36 9.97 10.75 4.81
C TYR A 36 10.95 9.85 4.06
N ASN A 37 11.02 8.58 4.43
CA ASN A 37 11.97 7.61 3.89
C ASN A 37 11.42 6.18 4.01
N LEU A 38 12.07 5.24 3.33
CA LEU A 38 11.66 3.82 3.33
C LEU A 38 11.69 3.20 4.74
N VAL A 39 12.63 3.58 5.59
CA VAL A 39 12.77 3.01 6.94
C VAL A 39 11.52 3.28 7.76
N GLU A 40 10.96 4.49 7.69
CA GLU A 40 9.70 4.83 8.35
C GLU A 40 8.52 4.02 7.80
N VAL A 41 8.46 3.81 6.48
CA VAL A 41 7.45 2.93 5.86
C VAL A 41 7.56 1.51 6.43
N GLN A 42 8.78 0.99 6.53
CA GLN A 42 9.07 -0.36 7.01
C GLN A 42 8.72 -0.57 8.49
N THR A 43 8.59 0.49 9.29
CA THR A 43 8.06 0.36 10.67
C THR A 43 6.61 -0.12 10.70
N VAL A 44 5.85 0.15 9.65
CA VAL A 44 4.43 -0.23 9.53
C VAL A 44 4.25 -1.38 8.53
N PHE A 45 5.02 -1.39 7.45
CA PHE A 45 5.00 -2.41 6.41
C PHE A 45 6.41 -3.00 6.23
N PRO A 46 6.82 -3.97 7.08
CA PRO A 46 8.21 -4.45 7.14
C PRO A 46 8.74 -5.05 5.84
N GLN A 47 7.85 -5.52 4.97
CA GLN A 47 8.21 -6.09 3.67
C GLN A 47 8.16 -5.06 2.52
N ALA A 48 8.00 -3.77 2.82
CA ALA A 48 8.05 -2.73 1.79
C ALA A 48 9.47 -2.59 1.25
N GLU A 49 9.60 -2.44 -0.06
CA GLU A 49 10.88 -2.42 -0.77
C GLU A 49 11.00 -1.18 -1.66
N ALA A 50 12.23 -0.68 -1.84
CA ALA A 50 12.51 0.33 -2.85
C ALA A 50 12.83 -0.34 -4.19
N VAL A 51 12.13 0.08 -5.25
CA VAL A 51 12.37 -0.35 -6.63
C VAL A 51 12.55 0.91 -7.48
N GLY A 52 13.81 1.31 -7.68
CA GLY A 52 14.15 2.60 -8.29
C GLY A 52 13.59 3.75 -7.46
N ASN A 53 12.72 4.55 -8.07
CA ASN A 53 12.07 5.71 -7.42
C ASN A 53 10.73 5.35 -6.74
N PHE A 54 10.38 4.06 -6.67
CA PHE A 54 9.10 3.59 -6.14
C PHE A 54 9.27 2.84 -4.84
N THR A 55 8.26 2.91 -3.98
CA THR A 55 8.07 2.00 -2.85
C THR A 55 7.02 0.97 -3.22
N VAL A 56 7.38 -0.30 -3.16
CA VAL A 56 6.50 -1.44 -3.43
C VAL A 56 6.02 -2.00 -2.10
N PHE A 57 4.73 -2.35 -2.04
CA PHE A 57 4.08 -2.92 -0.86
C PHE A 57 3.54 -4.30 -1.21
N ASN A 58 3.90 -5.30 -0.43
CA ASN A 58 3.28 -6.62 -0.52
C ASN A 58 1.92 -6.60 0.16
N ILE A 59 0.89 -7.07 -0.54
CA ILE A 59 -0.50 -7.04 -0.13
C ILE A 59 -1.01 -8.47 0.10
N LYS A 60 -1.88 -8.61 1.11
CA LYS A 60 -2.52 -9.89 1.46
C LYS A 60 -1.50 -11.02 1.66
N GLY A 61 -0.51 -10.79 2.52
CA GLY A 61 0.51 -11.80 2.84
C GLY A 61 1.36 -12.20 1.63
N ASN A 62 1.77 -11.21 0.82
CA ASN A 62 2.57 -11.41 -0.39
C ASN A 62 1.86 -12.20 -1.50
N SER A 63 0.52 -12.19 -1.51
CA SER A 63 -0.25 -12.73 -2.64
C SER A 63 -0.31 -11.76 -3.82
N TYR A 64 -0.07 -10.48 -3.56
CA TYR A 64 -0.13 -9.36 -4.50
C TYR A 64 0.91 -8.30 -4.17
#